data_AF-A0A9E0FTI2-F1
#
_entry.id   AF-A0A9E0FTI2-F1
#
_cell.length_a   1.000
_cell.length_b   1.000
_cell.length_c   1.000
_cell.angle_alpha   90.00
_cell.angle_beta   90.00
_cell.angle_gamma   90.00
#
_symmetry.space_group_name_H-M   'P 1'
#
loop_
_entity.id
_entity.type
_entity.pdbx_description
1 polymer ?
#
loop_
_entity_poly.entity_id
_entity_poly.type
_entity_poly.pdbx_seq_one_letter_code
_entity_poly.pdbx_strand_id
1 'polypeptide(L)' 'GHDCPRGARVPKANRDYWVAKVGRNRARDAASGKALAALGWRVETIWECDLKDEAALTTRLEGLLAPATRTL' A
#
# COMPACT_ATOMS: atom_id res chain seq x y z
N GLY A 1 -0.01 3.82 5.13
CA GLY A 1 -0.77 4.98 4.61
C GLY A 1 0.00 5.57 3.45
N HIS A 2 -0.57 6.56 2.75
CA HIS A 2 -0.01 7.15 1.54
C HIS A 2 0.17 8.66 1.68
N ASP A 3 1.13 9.20 0.94
CA ASP A 3 1.61 10.58 1.12
C ASP A 3 1.02 11.58 0.10
N CYS A 4 0.00 11.16 -0.66
CA CYS A 4 -0.73 12.08 -1.52
C CYS A 4 -1.47 13.15 -0.68
N PRO A 5 -1.87 14.29 -1.26
CA PRO A 5 -2.48 15.40 -0.51
C PRO A 5 -3.70 15.00 0.34
N ARG A 6 -4.46 13.98 -0.08
CA ARG A 6 -5.60 13.45 0.67
C ARG A 6 -5.17 12.50 1.78
N GLY A 7 -4.20 11.62 1.53
CA GLY A 7 -3.71 10.62 2.50
C GLY A 7 -2.88 11.20 3.63
N ALA A 8 -2.18 12.31 3.36
CA ALA A 8 -1.40 13.04 4.35
C ALA A 8 -2.26 13.96 5.24
N ARG A 9 -3.56 14.11 4.95
CA ARG A 9 -4.45 14.99 5.71
C ARG A 9 -4.69 14.44 7.12
N VAL A 10 -4.44 15.27 8.13
CA VAL A 10 -4.80 14.99 9.51
C VAL A 10 -6.13 15.68 9.86
N PRO A 11 -7.15 14.96 10.35
CA PRO A 11 -8.39 15.58 10.82
C PRO A 11 -8.14 16.57 11.98
N LYS A 12 -8.88 17.69 11.96
CA LYS A 12 -8.82 18.70 13.04
C LYS A 12 -9.50 18.21 14.33
N ALA A 13 -10.65 17.55 14.20
CA ALA A 13 -11.36 16.96 15.33
C ALA A 13 -10.76 15.60 15.71
N ASN A 14 -10.64 15.32 17.01
CA ASN A 14 -10.07 14.07 17.55
C ASN A 14 -8.69 13.73 16.98
N ARG A 15 -7.86 14.76 16.77
CA ARG A 15 -6.55 14.65 16.10
C ARG A 15 -5.69 13.53 16.68
N ASP A 16 -5.52 13.50 17.99
CA ASP A 16 -4.60 12.55 18.65
C ASP A 16 -5.05 11.11 18.47
N TYR A 17 -6.37 10.87 18.55
CA TYR A 17 -6.97 9.58 18.23
C TYR A 17 -6.64 9.16 16.78
N TRP A 18 -6.83 10.07 15.81
CA TRP A 18 -6.60 9.76 14.40
C TRP A 18 -5.13 9.51 14.09
N VAL A 19 -4.21 10.32 14.63
CA VAL A 19 -2.76 10.11 14.49
C VAL A 19 -2.37 8.75 15.06
N ALA A 20 -2.81 8.42 16.28
CA ALA A 20 -2.51 7.14 16.90
C ALA A 20 -3.12 5.95 16.13
N LYS A 21 -4.36 6.09 15.64
CA LYS A 21 -5.03 5.06 14.83
C LYS A 21 -4.31 4.80 13.52
N VAL A 22 -3.94 5.85 12.78
CA VAL A 22 -3.20 5.72 11.52
C VAL A 22 -1.83 5.07 11.77
N GLY A 23 -1.15 5.44 12.86
CA GLY A 23 0.09 4.78 13.29
C GLY A 23 -0.09 3.28 13.52
N ARG A 24 -1.11 2.87 14.28
CA ARG A 24 -1.43 1.44 14.50
C ARG A 24 -1.80 0.71 13.21
N ASN A 25 -2.50 1.37 12.29
CA ASN A 25 -2.82 0.77 11.00
C ASN A 25 -1.56 0.53 10.17
N ARG A 26 -0.67 1.52 10.05
CA ARG A 26 0.63 1.37 9.37
C ARG A 26 1.45 0.21 9.95
N ALA A 27 1.51 0.09 11.27
CA ALA A 27 2.23 -1.00 11.94
C ALA A 27 1.62 -2.37 11.62
N ARG A 28 0.29 -2.48 11.62
CA ARG A 28 -0.42 -3.72 11.26
C ARG A 28 -0.20 -4.10 9.80
N ASP A 29 -0.32 -3.14 8.89
CA ASP A 29 -0.14 -3.37 7.45
C ASP A 29 1.27 -3.91 7.17
N ALA A 30 2.30 -3.32 7.81
CA ALA A 30 3.69 -3.79 7.71
C ALA A 30 3.87 -5.22 8.26
N ALA A 31 3.23 -5.54 9.40
CA ALA A 31 3.29 -6.88 9.98
C ALA A 31 2.61 -7.93 9.06
N SER A 32 1.45 -7.61 8.50
CA SER A 32 0.74 -8.46 7.54
C SER A 32 1.57 -8.69 6.27
N GLY A 33 2.17 -7.63 5.71
CA GLY A 33 3.04 -7.74 4.54
C GLY A 33 4.23 -8.64 4.79
N LYS A 34 4.89 -8.51 5.94
CA LYS A 34 5.99 -9.39 6.34
C LYS A 34 5.56 -10.85 6.49
N ALA A 35 4.38 -11.09 7.09
CA ALA A 35 3.86 -12.44 7.26
C ALA A 35 3.55 -13.12 5.91
N LEU A 36 2.92 -12.40 4.98
CA LEU A 36 2.64 -12.88 3.63
C LEU A 36 3.93 -13.16 2.86
N ALA A 37 4.92 -12.26 2.92
CA ALA A 37 6.22 -12.45 2.29
C ALA A 37 6.95 -13.69 2.84
N ALA A 38 6.87 -13.95 4.13
CA ALA A 38 7.46 -15.15 4.75
C ALA A 38 6.80 -16.45 4.27
N LEU A 39 5.57 -16.40 3.79
CA LEU A 39 4.85 -17.51 3.17
C LEU A 39 5.09 -17.62 1.65
N GLY A 40 6.00 -16.81 1.10
CA GLY A 40 6.35 -16.81 -0.33
C GLY A 40 5.41 -15.98 -1.20
N TRP A 41 4.51 -15.18 -0.62
CA TRP A 41 3.67 -14.27 -1.40
C TRP A 41 4.41 -13.00 -1.77
N ARG A 42 4.23 -12.55 -3.01
CA ARG A 42 4.56 -11.17 -3.41
C ARG A 42 3.40 -10.27 -2.99
N VAL A 43 3.68 -9.25 -2.20
CA VAL A 43 2.69 -8.33 -1.65
C VAL A 43 2.79 -6.99 -2.38
N GLU A 44 1.66 -6.51 -2.90
CA GLU A 44 1.56 -5.19 -3.51
C GLU A 44 0.48 -4.35 -2.81
N THR A 45 0.78 -3.07 -2.55
CA THR A 45 -0.20 -2.12 -2.03
C THR A 45 -0.61 -1.14 -3.11
N ILE A 46 -1.91 -1.07 -3.39
CA ILE A 46 -2.55 -0.10 -4.28
C ILE A 46 -3.31 0.89 -3.41
N TRP A 47 -2.96 2.17 -3.49
CA TRP A 47 -3.65 3.23 -2.76
C TRP A 47 -4.80 3.82 -3.57
N GLU A 48 -5.78 4.42 -2.90
CA GLU A 48 -6.90 5.09 -3.57
C GLU A 48 -6.47 6.19 -4.56
N CYS A 49 -5.29 6.80 -4.35
CA CYS A 49 -4.76 7.80 -5.27
C CYS A 49 -4.13 7.19 -6.52
N ASP A 50 -3.70 5.93 -6.49
CA ASP A 50 -3.18 5.22 -7.66
C ASP A 50 -4.32 5.00 -8.67
N LEU A 51 -5.55 4.80 -8.18
CA LEU A 51 -6.75 4.64 -9.01
C LEU A 51 -7.13 5.89 -9.82
N LYS A 52 -6.48 7.03 -9.58
CA LYS A 52 -6.73 8.27 -10.35
C LYS A 52 -6.01 8.29 -11.69
N ASP A 53 -5.01 7.44 -11.86
CA ASP A 53 -4.27 7.27 -13.11
C ASP A 53 -4.30 5.80 -13.50
N GLU A 54 -5.38 5.41 -14.17
CA GLU A 54 -5.63 4.03 -14.59
C GLU A 54 -4.53 3.51 -15.51
N ALA A 55 -4.01 4.34 -16.42
CA ALA A 55 -2.96 3.94 -17.34
C ALA A 55 -1.66 3.61 -16.59
N ALA A 56 -1.21 4.51 -15.69
CA ALA A 56 -0.02 4.26 -14.90
C ALA A 56 -0.17 3.05 -13.97
N LEU A 57 -1.33 2.90 -13.33
CA LEU A 57 -1.62 1.74 -12.49
C LEU A 57 -1.64 0.45 -13.29
N THR A 58 -2.23 0.45 -14.49
CA THR A 58 -2.28 -0.72 -15.38
C THR A 58 -0.88 -1.17 -15.75
N THR A 59 -0.03 -0.27 -16.24
CA THR A 59 1.37 -0.59 -16.57
C THR A 59 2.14 -1.15 -15.37
N ARG A 60 1.96 -0.59 -14.17
CA ARG A 60 2.56 -1.11 -12.93
C ARG A 60 2.08 -2.53 -12.63
N LEU A 61 0.78 -2.79 -12.71
CA LEU A 61 0.19 -4.10 -12.41
C LEU A 61 0.57 -5.16 -13.44
N GLU A 62 0.64 -4.81 -14.73
CA GLU A 62 1.12 -5.70 -15.78
C GLU A 62 2.56 -6.14 -15.51
N GLY A 63 3.45 -5.20 -15.18
CA GLY A 63 4.84 -5.51 -14.82
C GLY A 63 4.96 -6.38 -13.57
N LEU A 64 4.10 -6.15 -12.57
CA LEU A 64 4.06 -6.96 -11.35
C LEU A 64 3.52 -8.37 -11.62
N LEU A 65 2.44 -8.50 -12.38
CA LEU A 65 1.78 -9.79 -12.63
C LEU A 65 2.45 -10.61 -13.72
N ALA A 66 3.36 -10.00 -14.49
CA ALA A 66 4.17 -10.71 -15.46
C ALA A 66 4.84 -11.94 -14.82
N PRO A 67 4.85 -13.09 -15.52
CA PRO A 67 5.46 -14.30 -15.01
C PRO A 67 6.94 -14.04 -14.72
N ALA A 68 7.40 -14.46 -13.53
CA ALA A 68 8.82 -14.41 -13.21
C ALA A 68 9.57 -15.25 -14.24
N THR A 69 10.47 -14.62 -14.99
CA THR A 69 11.31 -15.31 -15.96
C THR A 69 12.12 -16.34 -15.18
N ARG A 70 11.78 -17.63 -15.33
CA ARG A 70 12.61 -18.72 -14.81
C ARG A 70 13.89 -18.73 -15.64
N THR A 71 14.95 -18.13 -15.12
CA THR A 71 16.29 -18.35 -15.64
C THR A 71 16.65 -19.80 -15.31
N LEU A 72 16.88 -20.60 -16.36
CA LEU A 72 17.41 -21.96 -16.27
C LEU A 72 18.88 -21.94 -15.82
#